data_AF-A0A2K4WBH1-F1
#
_entry.id   AF-A0A2K4WBH1-F1
#
_cell.length_a   1.000
_cell.length_b   1.000
_cell.length_c   1.000
_cell.angle_alpha   90.00
_cell.angle_beta   90.00
_cell.angle_gamma   90.00
#
_symmetry.space_group_name_H-M   'P 1'
#
loop_
_entity.id
_entity.type
_entity.pdbx_description
1 polymer ?
#
loop_
_entity_poly.entity_id
_entity_poly.type
_entity_poly.pdbx_seq_one_letter_code
_entity_poly.pdbx_strand_id
1 'polypeptide(L)'
;MNDTIERLADGTLVFLPERLNRDPAVLRGLTNDEMWVALGTGAVIGLLVGVPLAIATASIAAAPTSMIAGMAVVLLVGGTLLRRAKRARPETWLYRKLEWILASRWRLGRGSLILHSGAWTVRRSRRLRPALYRWQP
;
A
#
# COMPACT_ATOMS: atom_id res chain seq x y z
N MET A 1 -10.08 -18.65 32.65
CA MET A 1 -10.08 -17.36 31.92
C MET A 1 -11.15 -17.50 30.86
N ASN A 2 -12.35 -16.99 31.12
CA ASN A 2 -13.47 -17.10 30.19
C ASN A 2 -13.31 -16.00 29.13
N ASP A 3 -12.95 -16.39 27.91
CA ASP A 3 -12.87 -15.50 26.74
C ASP A 3 -14.28 -15.18 26.19
N THR A 4 -15.16 -14.66 27.04
CA THR A 4 -16.46 -14.15 26.58
C THR A 4 -16.20 -12.80 25.91
N ILE A 5 -16.11 -12.81 24.59
CA ILE A 5 -15.94 -11.61 23.77
C ILE A 5 -17.00 -10.57 24.16
N GLU A 6 -16.57 -9.45 24.73
CA GLU A 6 -17.46 -8.36 25.14
C GLU A 6 -18.10 -7.71 23.92
N ARG A 7 -19.43 -7.78 23.87
CA ARG A 7 -20.26 -7.17 22.84
C ARG A 7 -21.00 -5.98 23.43
N LEU A 8 -21.10 -4.89 22.67
CA LEU A 8 -22.02 -3.79 22.95
C LEU A 8 -23.47 -4.28 22.90
N ALA A 9 -24.37 -3.49 23.48
CA ALA A 9 -25.81 -3.74 23.45
C ALA A 9 -26.41 -3.80 22.04
N ASP A 10 -25.72 -3.26 21.03
CA ASP A 10 -26.08 -3.33 19.60
C ASP A 10 -25.53 -4.59 18.89
N GLY A 11 -24.86 -5.48 19.61
CA GLY A 11 -24.28 -6.72 19.08
C GLY A 11 -22.90 -6.56 18.42
N THR A 12 -22.37 -5.34 18.35
CA THR A 12 -21.02 -5.05 17.85
C THR A 12 -19.95 -5.33 18.91
N LEU A 13 -18.71 -5.50 18.48
CA LEU A 13 -17.60 -5.75 19.41
C LEU A 13 -17.15 -4.45 20.07
N VAL A 14 -16.85 -4.47 21.37
CA VAL A 14 -16.28 -3.32 22.10
C VAL A 14 -14.96 -2.87 21.47
N PHE A 15 -14.23 -3.80 20.87
CA PHE A 15 -12.97 -3.56 20.17
C PHE A 15 -13.13 -3.84 18.68
N LEU A 16 -12.67 -2.92 17.84
CA LEU A 16 -12.59 -3.13 16.39
C LEU A 16 -11.31 -3.92 16.08
N PRO A 17 -11.40 -5.16 15.56
CA PRO A 17 -10.21 -5.97 15.28
C PRO A 17 -9.48 -5.48 14.03
N GLU A 18 -8.81 -4.32 14.12
CA GLU A 18 -7.99 -3.74 13.04
C GLU A 18 -6.93 -4.71 12.53
N ARG A 19 -6.39 -5.56 13.42
CA ARG A 19 -5.36 -6.54 13.08
C ARG A 19 -5.88 -7.72 12.27
N LEU A 20 -7.18 -8.00 12.31
CA LEU A 20 -7.77 -9.12 11.57
C LEU A 20 -7.91 -8.80 10.09
N ASN A 21 -8.23 -7.54 9.76
CA ASN A 21 -8.33 -7.07 8.37
C ASN A 21 -6.96 -6.70 7.77
N ARG A 22 -5.87 -6.95 8.51
CA ARG A 22 -4.52 -6.57 8.11
C ARG A 22 -3.83 -7.73 7.42
N ASP A 23 -3.33 -7.49 6.21
CA ASP A 23 -2.54 -8.47 5.50
C ASP A 23 -1.33 -8.90 6.34
N PRO A 24 -1.18 -10.20 6.63
CA PRO A 24 -0.06 -10.68 7.40
C PRO A 24 1.24 -10.53 6.60
N ALA A 25 2.34 -10.30 7.31
CA ALA A 25 3.66 -10.37 6.70
C ALA A 25 4.00 -11.84 6.41
N VAL A 26 4.27 -12.16 5.14
CA VAL A 26 4.56 -13.53 4.68
C VAL A 26 6.07 -13.79 4.71
N LEU A 27 6.86 -12.88 4.13
CA LEU A 27 8.31 -13.09 3.97
C LEU A 27 9.10 -11.88 4.47
N ARG A 28 9.85 -12.06 5.56
CA ARG A 28 10.80 -11.05 6.07
C ARG A 28 10.19 -9.65 6.35
N GLY A 29 8.88 -9.58 6.61
CA GLY A 29 8.15 -8.32 6.83
C GLY A 29 7.44 -7.76 5.59
N LEU A 30 7.54 -8.42 4.43
CA LEU A 30 6.78 -8.13 3.22
C LEU A 30 5.40 -8.79 3.30
N THR A 31 4.36 -8.05 2.90
CA THR A 31 3.05 -8.66 2.60
C THR A 31 3.15 -9.49 1.32
N ASN A 32 2.14 -10.32 1.05
CA ASN A 32 2.12 -11.17 -0.15
C ASN A 32 2.32 -10.34 -1.44
N ASP A 33 1.58 -9.24 -1.58
CA ASP A 33 1.64 -8.39 -2.77
C ASP A 33 3.01 -7.71 -2.93
N GLU A 34 3.60 -7.24 -1.83
CA GLU A 34 4.93 -6.62 -1.85
C GLU A 34 6.01 -7.62 -2.22
N MET A 35 5.86 -8.87 -1.78
CA MET A 35 6.77 -9.96 -2.14
C MET A 35 6.73 -10.20 -3.65
N TRP A 36 5.55 -10.27 -4.28
CA TRP A 36 5.43 -10.46 -5.73
C TRP A 36 6.05 -9.31 -6.53
N VAL A 37 5.84 -8.06 -6.10
CA VAL A 37 6.46 -6.89 -6.73
C VAL A 37 7.98 -6.94 -6.60
N ALA A 38 8.50 -7.28 -5.42
CA ALA A 38 9.93 -7.44 -5.19
C ALA A 38 10.52 -8.58 -6.05
N LEU A 39 9.80 -9.69 -6.16
CA LEU A 39 10.19 -10.84 -6.98
C LEU A 39 10.26 -10.47 -8.46
N GLY A 40 9.22 -9.83 -9.00
CA GLY A 40 9.19 -9.37 -10.39
C GLY A 40 10.29 -8.35 -10.68
N THR A 41 10.50 -7.40 -9.77
CA THR A 41 11.58 -6.39 -9.90
C THR A 41 12.96 -7.06 -9.91
N GLY A 42 13.20 -8.00 -8.99
CA GLY A 42 14.45 -8.74 -8.92
C GLY A 42 14.68 -9.64 -10.13
N ALA A 43 13.63 -10.26 -10.69
CA ALA A 43 13.72 -11.05 -11.90
C ALA A 43 14.10 -10.18 -13.11
N VAL A 44 13.46 -9.02 -13.27
CA VAL A 44 13.79 -8.06 -14.35
C VAL A 44 15.23 -7.56 -14.21
N ILE A 45 15.65 -7.11 -13.03
CA ILE A 45 17.03 -6.65 -12.80
C ILE A 45 18.01 -7.79 -13.07
N GLY A 46 17.73 -8.99 -12.56
CA GLY A 46 18.56 -10.17 -12.74
C GLY A 46 18.71 -10.55 -14.21
N LEU A 47 17.64 -10.50 -15.01
CA LEU A 47 17.71 -10.75 -16.46
C LEU A 47 18.43 -9.63 -17.21
N LEU A 48 18.25 -8.37 -16.84
CA LEU A 48 18.96 -7.24 -17.45
C LEU A 48 20.48 -7.36 -17.28
N VAL A 49 20.94 -7.93 -16.16
CA VAL A 49 22.36 -8.26 -15.93
C VAL A 49 22.73 -9.60 -16.57
N GLY A 50 21.82 -10.56 -16.50
CA GLY A 50 21.99 -11.94 -16.91
C GLY A 50 22.12 -12.17 -18.40
N VAL A 51 21.33 -11.46 -19.20
CA VAL A 51 21.35 -11.59 -20.66
C VAL A 51 22.69 -11.12 -21.23
N PRO A 52 23.22 -9.93 -20.89
CA PRO A 52 24.58 -9.55 -21.27
C PRO A 52 25.64 -10.55 -20.82
N LEU A 53 25.51 -11.06 -19.59
CA LEU A 53 26.45 -12.05 -19.05
C LEU A 53 26.38 -13.38 -19.82
N ALA A 54 25.19 -13.83 -20.20
CA ALA A 54 24.98 -15.02 -21.00
C ALA A 54 25.59 -14.91 -22.39
N ILE A 55 25.47 -13.73 -23.02
CA ILE A 55 26.11 -13.44 -24.31
C ILE A 55 27.64 -13.45 -24.16
N ALA A 56 28.16 -12.75 -23.16
CA ALA A 56 29.60 -12.64 -22.92
C ALA A 56 30.27 -13.98 -22.57
N THR A 57 29.55 -14.86 -21.86
CA THR A 57 30.04 -16.17 -21.44
C THR A 57 29.64 -17.31 -22.39
N ALA A 58 28.90 -17.01 -23.46
CA ALA A 58 28.26 -17.98 -24.35
C ALA A 58 27.46 -19.07 -23.60
N SER A 59 26.95 -18.74 -22.40
CA SER A 59 26.26 -19.67 -21.51
C SER A 59 24.83 -19.21 -21.27
N ILE A 60 23.89 -19.93 -21.87
CA ILE A 60 22.44 -19.67 -21.72
C ILE A 60 22.01 -19.81 -20.25
N ALA A 61 22.70 -20.64 -19.47
CA ALA A 61 22.41 -20.84 -18.04
C ALA A 61 22.68 -19.58 -17.20
N ALA A 62 23.52 -18.64 -17.65
CA ALA A 62 23.82 -17.44 -16.89
C ALA A 62 22.58 -16.53 -16.71
N ALA A 63 21.63 -16.55 -17.67
CA ALA A 63 20.40 -15.75 -17.61
C ALA A 63 19.43 -16.21 -16.50
N PRO A 64 19.00 -17.49 -16.38
CA PRO A 64 18.14 -17.92 -15.29
C PRO A 64 18.86 -17.87 -13.92
N THR A 65 20.16 -18.13 -13.85
CA THR A 65 20.90 -18.06 -12.58
C THR A 65 20.95 -16.63 -12.01
N SER A 66 21.27 -15.65 -12.86
CA SER A 66 21.28 -14.24 -12.46
C SER A 66 19.88 -13.70 -12.16
N MET A 67 18.84 -14.18 -12.86
CA MET A 67 17.43 -13.90 -12.52
C MET A 67 17.12 -14.32 -11.09
N ILE A 68 17.39 -15.59 -10.73
CA ILE A 68 17.15 -16.12 -9.38
C ILE A 68 18.00 -15.38 -8.34
N ALA A 69 19.27 -15.10 -8.66
CA ALA A 69 20.15 -14.32 -7.79
C ALA A 69 19.62 -12.90 -7.55
N GLY A 70 19.12 -12.24 -8.60
CA GLY A 70 18.50 -10.92 -8.53
C GLY A 70 17.23 -10.92 -7.67
N MET A 71 16.35 -11.90 -7.85
CA MET A 71 15.17 -12.11 -7.01
C MET A 71 15.56 -12.26 -5.53
N ALA A 72 16.56 -13.10 -5.23
CA ALA A 72 17.04 -13.29 -3.87
C ALA A 72 17.58 -11.98 -3.28
N VAL A 73 18.49 -11.28 -3.98
CA VAL A 73 19.07 -10.02 -3.51
C VAL A 73 17.98 -8.99 -3.23
N VAL A 74 17.02 -8.81 -4.14
CA VAL A 74 15.93 -7.84 -3.95
C VAL A 74 15.02 -8.23 -2.80
N LEU A 75 14.72 -9.51 -2.57
CA LEU A 75 13.96 -9.93 -1.39
C LEU A 75 14.73 -9.69 -0.09
N LEU A 76 16.04 -9.98 -0.07
CA LEU A 76 16.88 -9.77 1.11
C LEU A 76 16.94 -8.28 1.48
N VAL A 77 17.25 -7.44 0.50
CA VAL A 77 17.39 -5.98 0.68
C VAL A 77 16.02 -5.34 0.89
N GLY A 78 15.02 -5.70 0.08
CA GLY A 78 13.65 -5.19 0.11
C GLY A 78 13.00 -5.39 1.47
N GLY A 79 13.14 -6.57 2.09
CA GLY A 79 12.65 -6.81 3.44
C GLY A 79 13.26 -5.88 4.49
N THR A 80 14.57 -5.61 4.41
CA THR A 80 15.24 -4.69 5.35
C THR A 80 14.89 -3.22 5.13
N LEU A 81 14.81 -2.79 3.86
CA LEU A 81 14.48 -1.41 3.49
C LEU A 81 13.01 -1.10 3.76
N LEU A 82 12.07 -1.99 3.37
CA LEU A 82 10.66 -1.80 3.67
C LEU A 82 10.42 -1.79 5.18
N ARG A 83 11.08 -2.65 5.96
CA ARG A 83 10.92 -2.64 7.42
C ARG A 83 11.37 -1.32 8.05
N ARG A 84 12.36 -0.63 7.47
CA ARG A 84 12.77 0.72 7.89
C ARG A 84 11.78 1.78 7.40
N ALA A 85 11.37 1.70 6.13
CA ALA A 85 10.47 2.67 5.50
C ALA A 85 9.04 2.64 6.07
N LYS A 86 8.57 1.46 6.50
CA LYS A 86 7.26 1.25 7.13
C LYS A 86 7.21 1.70 8.60
N ARG A 87 8.31 2.12 9.24
CA ARG A 87 8.27 2.62 10.61
C ARG A 87 7.38 3.87 10.69
N ALA A 88 6.30 3.78 11.48
CA ALA A 88 5.31 4.83 11.68
C ALA A 88 4.57 5.29 10.40
N ARG A 89 4.49 4.45 9.36
CA ARG A 89 3.74 4.76 8.13
C ARG A 89 2.49 3.89 7.98
N PRO A 90 1.41 4.41 7.37
CA PRO A 90 0.22 3.63 7.07
C PRO A 90 0.51 2.47 6.13
N GLU A 91 -0.33 1.46 6.22
CA GLU A 91 -0.18 0.19 5.52
C GLU A 91 -0.27 0.29 3.99
N THR A 92 -1.14 1.17 3.49
CA THR A 92 -1.32 1.44 2.05
C THR A 92 -0.36 2.49 1.51
N TRP A 93 0.55 3.00 2.34
CA TRP A 93 1.42 4.12 1.99
C TRP A 93 2.32 3.82 0.79
N LEU A 94 2.90 2.61 0.71
CA LEU A 94 3.81 2.23 -0.37
C LEU A 94 3.10 2.29 -1.71
N TYR A 95 1.94 1.63 -1.79
CA TYR A 95 1.12 1.58 -2.99
C TYR A 95 0.63 2.99 -3.39
N ARG A 96 0.08 3.76 -2.43
CA ARG A 96 -0.35 5.14 -2.68
C ARG A 96 0.79 6.05 -3.12
N LYS A 97 2.01 5.85 -2.59
CA LYS A 97 3.19 6.63 -2.99
C LYS A 97 3.64 6.26 -4.40
N LEU A 98 3.62 4.97 -4.76
CA LEU A 98 3.88 4.50 -6.12
C LEU A 98 2.86 5.06 -7.10
N GLU A 99 1.55 4.95 -6.79
CA GLU A 99 0.47 5.55 -7.58
C GLU A 99 0.66 7.06 -7.72
N TRP A 100 0.99 7.75 -6.64
CA TRP A 100 1.26 9.19 -6.69
C TRP A 100 2.47 9.52 -7.57
N ILE A 101 3.57 8.76 -7.50
CA ILE A 101 4.75 8.96 -8.36
C ILE A 101 4.40 8.70 -9.83
N LEU A 102 3.65 7.63 -10.12
CA LEU A 102 3.22 7.30 -11.49
C LEU A 102 2.28 8.39 -12.03
N ALA A 103 1.30 8.82 -11.23
CA ALA A 103 0.34 9.84 -11.63
C ALA A 103 0.95 11.24 -11.75
N SER A 104 1.93 11.58 -10.91
CA SER A 104 2.61 12.88 -10.94
C SER A 104 3.65 12.97 -12.05
N ARG A 105 4.50 11.96 -12.22
CA ARG A 105 5.64 12.01 -13.15
C ARG A 105 5.31 11.45 -14.53
N TRP A 106 4.44 10.44 -14.63
CA TRP A 106 4.15 9.73 -15.88
C TRP A 106 2.71 9.98 -16.35
N ARG A 107 1.90 10.73 -15.57
CA ARG A 107 0.47 11.01 -15.82
C ARG A 107 -0.41 9.75 -15.98
N LEU A 108 0.10 8.59 -15.58
CA LEU A 108 -0.63 7.31 -15.60
C LEU A 108 -1.53 7.21 -14.37
N GLY A 109 -2.77 6.74 -14.53
CA GLY A 109 -3.66 6.44 -13.39
C GLY A 109 -4.26 7.65 -12.67
N ARG A 110 -4.32 8.84 -13.30
CA ARG A 110 -4.90 10.07 -12.72
C ARG A 110 -6.35 9.96 -12.22
N GLY A 111 -7.09 8.91 -12.58
CA GLY A 111 -8.50 8.74 -12.24
C GLY A 111 -8.79 8.31 -10.80
N SER A 112 -7.85 7.67 -10.09
CA SER A 112 -8.14 7.14 -8.73
C SER A 112 -7.67 8.04 -7.57
N LEU A 113 -6.76 8.99 -7.82
CA LEU A 113 -6.19 9.85 -6.79
C LEU A 113 -6.69 11.30 -6.89
N ILE A 114 -7.24 11.82 -5.80
CA ILE A 114 -7.54 13.25 -5.65
C ILE A 114 -6.20 13.99 -5.44
N LEU A 115 -5.67 14.56 -6.52
CA LEU A 115 -4.42 15.33 -6.54
C LEU A 115 -4.63 16.84 -6.36
N HIS A 116 -5.88 17.27 -6.16
CA HIS A 116 -6.24 18.69 -6.07
C HIS A 116 -6.20 19.15 -4.61
N SER A 117 -5.53 20.27 -4.35
CA SER A 117 -5.64 21.00 -3.09
C SER A 117 -6.70 22.10 -3.25
N GLY A 118 -7.52 22.27 -2.23
CA GLY A 118 -8.57 23.29 -2.20
C GLY A 118 -8.90 23.65 -0.75
N ALA A 119 -9.47 24.84 -0.55
CA ALA A 119 -9.95 25.25 0.76
C ALA A 119 -11.21 24.45 1.10
N TRP A 120 -11.13 23.60 2.12
CA TRP A 120 -12.28 22.87 2.64
C TRP A 120 -13.00 23.76 3.66
N THR A 121 -14.29 24.03 3.43
CA THR A 121 -15.14 24.69 4.42
C THR A 121 -16.11 23.67 5.04
N VAL A 122 -16.10 23.58 6.37
CA VAL A 122 -17.01 22.71 7.13
C VAL A 122 -18.28 23.50 7.48
N ARG A 123 -18.87 24.21 6.52
CA ARG A 123 -20.13 24.90 6.77
C ARG A 123 -21.26 23.89 6.59
N ARG A 124 -21.76 23.31 7.68
CA ARG A 124 -23.14 22.81 7.66
C ARG A 124 -24.03 24.03 7.44
N SER A 125 -24.54 24.21 6.22
CA SER A 125 -25.62 25.15 5.97
C SER A 125 -26.82 24.68 6.78
N ARG A 126 -26.93 25.12 8.04
CA ARG A 126 -28.20 25.08 8.76
C ARG A 126 -29.16 25.84 7.86
N ARG A 127 -30.10 25.12 7.25
CA ARG A 127 -31.37 25.73 6.88
C ARG A 127 -32.00 26.15 8.19
N LEU A 128 -31.66 27.33 8.69
CA LEU A 128 -32.53 28.07 9.57
C LEU A 128 -33.77 28.33 8.72
N ARG A 129 -34.77 27.45 8.77
CA ARG A 129 -36.13 27.93 8.53
C ARG A 129 -36.38 28.87 9.71
N PRO A 130 -36.54 30.18 9.49
CA PRO A 130 -37.11 31.01 10.54
C PRO A 130 -38.46 30.39 10.82
N ALA A 131 -38.66 29.89 12.04
CA ALA A 131 -40.01 29.72 12.55
C ALA A 131 -40.62 31.10 12.42
N LEU A 132 -41.53 31.27 11.46
CA LEU A 132 -42.39 32.44 11.37
C LEU A 132 -43.20 32.43 12.65
N TYR A 133 -42.65 33.13 13.64
CA TYR A 133 -43.32 33.58 14.83
C TYR A 133 -44.52 34.39 14.36
N ARG A 134 -45.63 33.66 14.34
CA ARG A 134 -46.96 34.05 14.79
C ARG A 134 -46.95 35.34 15.61
N TRP A 135 -47.92 36.21 15.32
CA TRP A 135 -48.39 37.39 16.06
C TRP A 135 -47.92 38.74 15.55
N GLN A 136 -48.85 39.48 14.96
CA GLN A 136 -49.23 40.85 15.34
C GLN A 136 -50.63 41.18 14.76
N PRO A 137 -51.35 42.15 15.35
CA PRO A 137 -52.64 41.99 16.04
C PRO A 137 -53.90 42.18 15.19
#